data_AF-A0A519TF67-F1
#
_entry.id   AF-A0A519TF67-F1
#
_cell.length_a   1.000
_cell.length_b   1.000
_cell.length_c   1.000
_cell.angle_alpha   90.00
_cell.angle_beta   90.00
_cell.angle_gamma   90.00
#
_symmetry.space_group_name_H-M   'P 1'
#
loop_
_entity.id
_entity.type
_entity.pdbx_description
1 polymer ?
#
loop_
_entity_poly.entity_id
_entity_poly.type
_entity_poly.pdbx_seq_one_letter_code
_entity_poly.pdbx_strand_id
1 'polypeptide(L)'
;PRTGYIFSCTAEVHDYLQKQPYCKKIEVYSQPAQLFPDVVDFHVNAEAMSAKQRGWQLDNYGPLPVPKKGQVIALTPDNAAIYYKIVSQYEHNQNVSWNNQTGMILQDGQPLTSYTIKQNYYFMMGDNRHNSEDSRFWGFVPEDHIVGKASLIWLSIDPYANFWHRVRWGRLFHTID
;
A
#
# COMPACT_ATOMS: atom_id res chain seq x y z
N PRO A 1 22.32 -21.32 -2.28
CA PRO A 1 21.96 -21.13 -0.86
C PRO A 1 22.41 -19.75 -0.35
N ARG A 2 21.49 -18.78 -0.21
CA ARG A 2 21.78 -17.56 0.55
C ARG A 2 21.21 -17.74 1.95
N THR A 3 21.99 -18.31 2.86
CA THR A 3 21.68 -18.39 4.28
C THR A 3 21.95 -17.02 4.89
N GLY A 4 20.93 -16.16 4.93
CA GLY A 4 20.98 -14.83 5.52
C GLY A 4 19.57 -14.34 5.85
N TYR A 5 19.48 -13.31 6.68
CA TYR A 5 18.23 -12.65 7.05
C TYR A 5 18.18 -11.26 6.42
N ILE A 6 17.01 -10.84 5.97
CA ILE A 6 16.74 -9.46 5.54
C ILE A 6 15.84 -8.84 6.60
N PHE A 7 16.24 -7.70 7.12
CA PHE A 7 15.46 -6.91 8.07
C PHE A 7 15.83 -5.44 7.91
N SER A 8 14.88 -4.56 8.17
CA SER A 8 15.10 -3.12 8.13
C SER A 8 15.68 -2.63 9.45
N CYS A 9 16.64 -1.71 9.38
CA CYS A 9 17.26 -1.13 10.56
C CYS A 9 17.80 0.28 10.27
N THR A 10 18.07 1.06 11.31
CA THR A 10 18.71 2.37 11.18
C THR A 10 20.19 2.23 10.82
N ALA A 11 20.80 3.30 10.31
CA ALA A 11 22.24 3.33 10.05
C ALA A 11 23.07 2.99 11.31
N GLU A 12 22.62 3.44 12.49
CA GLU A 12 23.28 3.16 13.77
C GLU A 12 23.25 1.66 14.10
N VAL A 13 22.11 0.99 13.89
CA VAL A 13 21.98 -0.46 14.10
C VAL A 13 22.81 -1.23 13.08
N HIS A 14 22.81 -0.79 11.82
CA HIS A 14 23.70 -1.34 10.78
C HIS A 14 25.17 -1.28 11.22
N ASP A 15 25.63 -0.12 11.66
CA ASP A 15 27.03 0.10 12.08
C ASP A 15 27.39 -0.70 13.33
N TYR A 16 26.42 -0.86 14.25
CA TYR A 16 26.57 -1.73 15.41
C TYR A 16 26.72 -3.20 14.99
N LEU A 17 25.88 -3.68 14.07
CA LEU A 17 25.88 -5.07 13.62
C LEU A 17 27.14 -5.43 12.83
N GLN A 18 27.68 -4.50 12.04
CA GLN A 18 28.94 -4.69 11.31
C GLN A 18 30.13 -4.99 12.24
N LYS A 19 30.09 -4.51 13.48
CA LYS A 19 31.15 -4.73 14.48
C LYS A 19 31.02 -6.07 15.22
N GLN A 20 29.93 -6.80 15.04
CA GLN A 20 29.68 -8.03 15.80
C GLN A 20 30.48 -9.21 15.24
N PRO A 21 31.15 -10.01 16.09
CA PRO A 21 32.03 -11.09 15.65
C PRO A 21 31.29 -12.23 14.93
N TYR A 22 29.97 -12.33 15.11
CA TYR A 22 29.10 -13.31 14.46
C TYR A 22 28.50 -12.83 13.14
N CYS A 23 28.65 -11.54 12.78
CA CYS A 23 28.14 -11.00 11.53
C CYS A 23 29.19 -11.17 10.42
N LYS A 24 28.96 -12.09 9.48
CA LYS A 24 29.94 -12.40 8.42
C LYS A 24 29.93 -11.39 7.28
N LYS A 25 28.75 -10.87 6.93
CA LYS A 25 28.56 -9.93 5.84
C LYS A 25 27.23 -9.20 6.05
N ILE A 26 27.24 -7.88 5.88
CA ILE A 26 26.03 -7.06 5.78
C ILE A 26 26.08 -6.38 4.41
N GLU A 27 25.00 -6.52 3.66
CA GLU A 27 24.80 -5.82 2.40
C GLU A 27 23.54 -4.97 2.54
N VAL A 28 23.62 -3.71 2.12
CA VAL A 28 22.42 -2.88 2.02
C VAL A 28 21.58 -3.43 0.87
N TYR A 29 20.43 -4.01 1.21
CA TYR A 29 19.49 -4.50 0.24
C TYR A 29 18.52 -3.39 -0.14
N SER A 30 18.72 -2.80 -1.31
CA SER A 30 17.79 -1.84 -1.91
C SER A 30 16.97 -2.56 -2.97
N GLN A 31 15.76 -3.01 -2.62
CA GLN A 31 14.72 -3.18 -3.63
C GLN A 31 13.95 -1.87 -3.69
N PRO A 32 13.89 -1.20 -4.84
CA PRO A 32 12.93 -0.13 -5.01
C PRO A 32 11.55 -0.79 -5.03
N ALA A 33 10.92 -0.92 -3.87
CA ALA A 33 9.50 -1.19 -3.83
C ALA A 33 8.83 0.00 -4.52
N GLN A 34 8.18 -0.25 -5.65
CA GLN A 34 7.35 0.76 -6.29
C GLN A 34 6.08 0.90 -5.44
N LEU A 35 6.04 2.00 -4.69
CA LEU A 35 4.96 2.26 -3.75
C LEU A 35 4.01 3.31 -4.30
N PHE A 36 2.74 3.16 -3.95
CA PHE A 36 1.77 4.23 -4.07
C PHE A 36 2.23 5.44 -3.24
N PRO A 37 2.08 6.69 -3.71
CA PRO A 37 1.56 7.10 -5.02
C PRO A 37 2.63 7.37 -6.08
N ASP A 38 3.90 7.02 -5.83
CA ASP A 38 4.99 7.23 -6.80
C ASP A 38 4.73 6.46 -8.10
N VAL A 39 4.09 5.29 -7.95
CA VAL A 39 3.34 4.57 -8.98
C VAL A 39 1.86 4.55 -8.58
N VAL A 40 0.92 4.85 -9.48
CA VAL A 40 -0.50 4.91 -9.11
C VAL A 40 -1.04 3.57 -8.62
N ASP A 41 -0.63 2.48 -9.27
CA ASP A 41 -1.01 1.13 -8.90
C ASP A 41 0.06 0.17 -9.40
N PHE A 42 0.65 -0.60 -8.48
CA PHE A 42 1.68 -1.58 -8.80
C PHE A 42 1.24 -2.64 -9.82
N HIS A 43 -0.04 -3.02 -9.85
CA HIS A 43 -0.56 -4.10 -10.69
C HIS A 43 -1.21 -3.61 -11.99
N VAL A 44 -1.99 -2.53 -11.92
CA VAL A 44 -2.94 -2.19 -12.99
C VAL A 44 -2.46 -1.04 -13.86
N ASN A 45 -1.78 -0.04 -13.27
CA ASN A 45 -1.40 1.19 -13.95
C ASN A 45 0.04 1.59 -13.61
N ALA A 46 0.97 0.63 -13.70
CA ALA A 46 2.37 0.86 -13.34
C ALA A 46 3.05 1.93 -14.22
N GLU A 47 2.47 2.26 -15.37
CA GLU A 47 2.95 3.30 -16.27
C GLU A 47 2.57 4.72 -15.81
N ALA A 48 1.53 4.88 -14.99
CA ALA A 48 1.13 6.17 -14.47
C ALA A 48 2.02 6.54 -13.27
N MET A 49 3.09 7.29 -13.55
CA MET A 49 4.08 7.70 -12.56
C MET A 49 3.77 9.09 -12.01
N SER A 50 3.83 9.27 -10.69
CA SER A 50 3.72 10.60 -10.08
C SER A 50 4.83 11.53 -10.57
N ALA A 51 4.48 12.78 -10.92
CA ALA A 51 5.50 13.79 -11.26
C ALA A 51 6.42 14.09 -10.08
N LYS A 52 5.91 13.94 -8.85
CA LYS A 52 6.69 14.07 -7.61
C LYS A 52 6.92 12.71 -7.00
N GLN A 53 8.18 12.27 -7.01
CA GLN A 53 8.61 11.07 -6.32
C GLN A 53 8.81 11.38 -4.84
N ARG A 54 8.22 10.58 -3.96
CA ARG A 54 8.27 10.71 -2.51
C ARG A 54 9.40 9.90 -1.91
N GLY A 55 9.84 8.84 -2.58
CA GLY A 55 10.92 7.99 -2.09
C GLY A 55 10.56 7.30 -0.77
N TRP A 56 9.26 7.08 -0.53
CA TRP A 56 8.78 6.36 0.63
C TRP A 56 9.23 4.91 0.59
N GLN A 57 9.35 4.32 1.79
CA GLN A 57 9.74 2.92 1.97
C GLN A 57 8.63 2.18 2.72
N LEU A 58 8.67 0.85 2.69
CA LEU A 58 7.68 0.03 3.41
C LEU A 58 7.66 0.31 4.91
N ASP A 59 8.81 0.65 5.48
CA ASP A 59 8.99 0.97 6.91
C ASP A 59 8.88 2.47 7.21
N ASN A 60 9.00 3.33 6.19
CA ASN A 60 8.89 4.78 6.32
C ASN A 60 7.99 5.32 5.21
N TYR A 61 6.68 5.17 5.44
CA TYR A 61 5.63 5.50 4.48
C TYR A 61 4.83 6.71 4.94
N GLY A 62 4.60 7.66 4.04
CA GLY A 62 3.76 8.82 4.29
C GLY A 62 4.55 10.10 4.62
N PRO A 63 3.83 11.19 4.91
CA PRO A 63 2.39 11.27 5.16
C PRO A 63 1.54 11.22 3.88
N LEU A 64 0.44 10.47 3.92
CA LEU A 64 -0.54 10.34 2.82
C LEU A 64 -1.93 10.81 3.28
N PRO A 65 -2.45 11.94 2.78
CA PRO A 65 -3.80 12.39 3.10
C PRO A 65 -4.84 11.46 2.49
N VAL A 66 -5.75 10.94 3.33
CA VAL A 66 -6.88 10.12 2.88
C VAL A 66 -8.05 11.03 2.51
N PRO A 67 -8.60 10.96 1.29
CA PRO A 67 -9.73 11.79 0.91
C PRO A 67 -11.03 11.34 1.58
N LYS A 68 -11.96 12.28 1.77
CA LYS A 68 -13.31 12.01 2.26
C LYS A 68 -14.38 12.52 1.30
N LYS A 69 -15.58 11.94 1.40
CA LYS A 69 -16.73 12.37 0.61
C LYS A 69 -16.98 13.88 0.71
N GLY A 70 -17.23 14.52 -0.43
CA GLY A 70 -17.48 15.95 -0.55
C GLY A 70 -16.23 16.84 -0.46
N GLN A 71 -15.04 16.27 -0.24
CA GLN A 71 -13.80 17.04 -0.28
C GLN A 71 -13.51 17.48 -1.71
N VAL A 72 -13.23 18.77 -1.88
CA VAL A 72 -12.74 19.32 -3.15
C VAL A 72 -11.21 19.32 -3.11
N ILE A 73 -10.60 18.67 -4.08
CA ILE A 73 -9.15 18.56 -4.24
C ILE A 73 -8.72 19.41 -5.43
N ALA A 74 -7.79 20.34 -5.20
CA ALA A 74 -7.04 20.96 -6.28
C ALA A 74 -5.99 19.96 -6.78
N LEU A 75 -6.11 19.56 -8.04
CA LEU A 75 -5.22 18.59 -8.68
C LEU A 75 -4.05 19.31 -9.34
N THR A 76 -2.85 18.84 -9.03
CA THR A 76 -1.58 19.32 -9.54
C THR A 76 -0.70 18.12 -9.93
N PRO A 77 0.37 18.32 -10.73
CA PRO A 77 1.28 17.23 -11.06
C PRO A 77 1.82 16.48 -9.84
N ASP A 78 2.01 17.20 -8.71
CA ASP A 78 2.52 16.65 -7.45
C ASP A 78 1.57 15.65 -6.77
N ASN A 79 0.25 15.80 -6.95
CA ASN A 79 -0.76 15.03 -6.21
C ASN A 79 -1.72 14.24 -7.10
N ALA A 80 -1.76 14.51 -8.41
CA ALA A 80 -2.72 13.91 -9.32
C ALA A 80 -2.67 12.36 -9.30
N ALA A 81 -1.48 11.78 -9.19
CA ALA A 81 -1.30 10.34 -9.07
C ALA A 81 -1.99 9.73 -7.84
N ILE A 82 -2.07 10.45 -6.71
CA ILE A 82 -2.79 9.98 -5.51
C ILE A 82 -4.26 9.72 -5.82
N TYR A 83 -4.87 10.54 -6.66
CA TYR A 83 -6.31 10.52 -6.92
C TYR A 83 -6.67 9.86 -8.25
N TYR A 84 -5.70 9.47 -9.07
CA TYR A 84 -5.98 8.95 -10.42
C TYR A 84 -6.87 7.71 -10.38
N LYS A 85 -6.61 6.74 -9.50
CA LYS A 85 -7.42 5.52 -9.37
C LYS A 85 -8.85 5.82 -8.89
N ILE A 86 -8.99 6.79 -7.99
CA ILE A 86 -10.30 7.28 -7.53
C ILE A 86 -11.11 7.80 -8.71
N VAL A 87 -10.53 8.72 -9.49
CA VAL A 87 -11.21 9.36 -10.62
C VAL A 87 -11.45 8.37 -11.77
N SER A 88 -10.47 7.53 -12.11
CA SER A 88 -10.53 6.67 -13.30
C SER A 88 -11.29 5.36 -13.11
N GLN A 89 -11.25 4.76 -11.90
CA GLN A 89 -11.80 3.42 -11.67
C GLN A 89 -12.99 3.43 -10.71
N TYR A 90 -12.83 4.07 -9.55
CA TYR A 90 -13.79 3.92 -8.46
C TYR A 90 -15.02 4.81 -8.58
N GLU A 91 -14.88 6.03 -9.14
CA GLU A 91 -15.98 6.99 -9.21
C GLU A 91 -16.67 7.05 -10.58
N HIS A 92 -16.45 6.04 -11.42
CA HIS A 92 -17.12 5.77 -12.70
C HIS A 92 -17.18 6.95 -13.69
N ASN A 93 -16.15 7.81 -13.69
CA ASN A 93 -16.07 8.91 -14.64
C ASN A 93 -15.71 8.37 -16.04
N GLN A 94 -16.20 9.04 -17.08
CA GLN A 94 -15.93 8.68 -18.47
C GLN A 94 -14.75 9.49 -19.01
N ASN A 95 -14.09 8.97 -20.05
CA ASN A 95 -13.02 9.66 -20.78
C ASN A 95 -11.87 10.16 -19.90
N VAL A 96 -11.54 9.39 -18.87
CA VAL A 96 -10.41 9.69 -17.99
C VAL A 96 -9.16 9.00 -18.51
N SER A 97 -8.05 9.72 -18.58
CA SER A 97 -6.75 9.18 -18.96
C SER A 97 -5.62 9.85 -18.19
N TRP A 98 -4.39 9.36 -18.37
CA TRP A 98 -3.20 9.88 -17.73
C TRP A 98 -2.26 10.53 -18.75
N ASN A 99 -1.71 11.70 -18.42
CA ASN A 99 -0.67 12.37 -19.20
C ASN A 99 0.71 12.14 -18.56
N ASN A 100 1.54 11.31 -19.19
CA ASN A 100 2.88 10.98 -18.68
C ASN A 100 3.88 12.14 -18.77
N GLN A 101 3.67 13.11 -19.65
CA GLN A 101 4.54 14.26 -19.79
C GLN A 101 4.30 15.31 -18.70
N THR A 102 3.05 15.48 -18.27
CA THR A 102 2.68 16.50 -17.27
C THR A 102 2.40 15.91 -15.90
N GLY A 103 2.22 14.60 -15.78
CA GLY A 103 1.81 13.93 -14.55
C GLY A 103 0.40 14.32 -14.10
N MET A 104 -0.50 14.57 -15.06
CA MET A 104 -1.87 15.01 -14.79
C MET A 104 -2.91 13.99 -15.23
N ILE A 105 -4.01 13.95 -14.49
CA ILE A 105 -5.24 13.31 -14.93
C ILE A 105 -5.83 14.17 -16.04
N LEU A 106 -6.25 13.55 -17.14
CA LEU A 106 -7.05 14.19 -18.18
C LEU A 106 -8.50 13.69 -18.07
N GLN A 107 -9.45 14.59 -18.29
CA GLN A 107 -10.86 14.25 -18.50
C GLN A 107 -11.31 14.93 -19.80
N ASP A 108 -11.87 14.16 -20.73
CA ASP A 108 -12.24 14.63 -22.07
C ASP A 108 -11.05 15.29 -22.82
N GLY A 109 -9.84 14.77 -22.58
CA GLY A 109 -8.59 15.26 -23.16
C GLY A 109 -8.03 16.54 -22.55
N GLN A 110 -8.71 17.14 -21.57
CA GLN A 110 -8.24 18.35 -20.88
C GLN A 110 -7.71 18.02 -19.48
N PRO A 111 -6.68 18.74 -18.98
CA PRO A 111 -6.19 18.55 -17.62
C PRO A 111 -7.28 18.79 -16.57
N LEU A 112 -7.51 17.79 -15.72
CA LEU A 112 -8.42 17.91 -14.59
C LEU A 112 -7.69 18.58 -13.43
N THR A 113 -8.09 19.81 -13.09
CA THR A 113 -7.43 20.66 -12.09
C THR A 113 -8.18 20.76 -10.76
N SER A 114 -9.42 20.30 -10.72
CA SER A 114 -10.24 20.25 -9.50
C SER A 114 -11.15 19.03 -9.55
N TYR A 115 -11.31 18.36 -8.40
CA TYR A 115 -12.18 17.20 -8.30
C TYR A 115 -12.92 17.15 -6.97
N THR A 116 -14.20 16.80 -7.00
CA THR A 116 -15.01 16.57 -5.79
C THR A 116 -15.16 15.07 -5.55
N ILE A 117 -14.64 14.61 -4.43
CA ILE A 117 -14.69 13.19 -4.03
C ILE A 117 -16.14 12.78 -3.75
N LYS A 118 -16.62 11.69 -4.39
CA LYS A 118 -18.04 11.25 -4.30
C LYS A 118 -18.32 10.27 -3.17
N GLN A 119 -17.29 9.62 -2.61
CA GLN A 119 -17.44 8.67 -1.49
C GLN A 119 -16.27 8.67 -0.52
N ASN A 120 -16.39 7.96 0.61
CA ASN A 120 -15.27 7.84 1.54
C ASN A 120 -14.24 6.83 1.03
N TYR A 121 -13.00 7.04 1.47
CA TYR A 121 -11.86 6.18 1.14
C TYR A 121 -11.10 5.82 2.39
N TYR A 122 -10.46 4.66 2.33
CA TYR A 122 -9.77 4.05 3.45
C TYR A 122 -8.37 3.63 3.02
N PHE A 123 -7.42 3.80 3.93
CA PHE A 123 -6.09 3.24 3.79
C PHE A 123 -6.04 1.97 4.64
N MET A 124 -5.76 0.83 4.00
CA MET A 124 -5.65 -0.47 4.67
C MET A 124 -4.20 -0.90 4.74
N MET A 125 -3.81 -1.48 5.87
CA MET A 125 -2.47 -2.01 6.08
C MET A 125 -2.57 -3.35 6.78
N GLY A 126 -1.83 -4.34 6.31
CA GLY A 126 -1.78 -5.65 6.96
C GLY A 126 -0.82 -5.64 8.14
N ASP A 127 -1.12 -6.45 9.15
CA ASP A 127 -0.28 -6.56 10.35
C ASP A 127 1.09 -7.19 10.04
N ASN A 128 1.13 -8.14 9.10
CA ASN A 128 2.38 -8.71 8.58
C ASN A 128 2.99 -7.81 7.51
N ARG A 129 3.51 -6.65 7.94
CA ARG A 129 3.92 -5.51 7.08
C ARG A 129 4.83 -5.87 5.90
N HIS A 130 5.79 -6.78 6.10
CA HIS A 130 6.75 -7.18 5.08
C HIS A 130 6.20 -8.22 4.10
N ASN A 131 5.07 -8.83 4.44
CA ASN A 131 4.41 -9.87 3.65
C ASN A 131 2.93 -9.52 3.45
N SER A 132 2.65 -8.23 3.31
CA SER A 132 1.33 -7.66 3.10
C SER A 132 1.41 -6.72 1.92
N GLU A 133 0.71 -7.09 0.85
CA GLU A 133 0.49 -6.21 -0.28
C GLU A 133 -0.79 -5.43 -0.02
N ASP A 134 -0.63 -4.24 0.55
CA ASP A 134 -1.72 -3.40 1.04
C ASP A 134 -1.75 -2.01 0.37
N SER A 135 -2.48 -1.04 0.94
CA SER A 135 -2.66 0.29 0.33
C SER A 135 -1.35 1.03 0.04
N ARG A 136 -0.22 0.62 0.62
CA ARG A 136 1.11 1.11 0.25
C ARG A 136 1.48 0.80 -1.20
N PHE A 137 0.87 -0.20 -1.83
CA PHE A 137 1.15 -0.63 -3.21
C PHE A 137 0.05 -0.25 -4.20
N TRP A 138 -1.22 -0.39 -3.81
CA TRP A 138 -2.36 -0.27 -4.73
C TRP A 138 -3.34 0.86 -4.39
N GLY A 139 -3.00 1.69 -3.40
CA GLY A 139 -3.74 2.91 -3.04
C GLY A 139 -4.96 2.66 -2.15
N PHE A 140 -5.94 3.56 -2.24
CA PHE A 140 -7.09 3.55 -1.33
C PHE A 140 -8.14 2.49 -1.67
N VAL A 141 -8.87 2.06 -0.64
CA VAL A 141 -10.09 1.25 -0.76
C VAL A 141 -11.31 2.17 -0.67
N PRO A 142 -12.22 2.17 -1.66
CA PRO A 142 -13.47 2.90 -1.54
C PRO A 142 -14.45 2.26 -0.54
N GLU A 143 -15.33 3.08 0.04
CA GLU A 143 -16.34 2.64 1.02
C GLU A 143 -17.24 1.50 0.52
N ASP A 144 -17.63 1.52 -0.75
CA ASP A 144 -18.49 0.51 -1.38
C ASP A 144 -17.79 -0.86 -1.61
N HIS A 145 -16.47 -0.94 -1.44
CA HIS A 145 -15.72 -2.19 -1.47
C HIS A 145 -15.52 -2.80 -0.08
N ILE A 146 -16.02 -2.17 0.97
CA ILE A 146 -15.98 -2.70 2.33
C ILE A 146 -17.20 -3.57 2.58
N VAL A 147 -16.98 -4.88 2.67
CA VAL A 147 -18.05 -5.86 2.95
C VAL A 147 -18.45 -5.88 4.43
N GLY A 148 -17.50 -5.68 5.35
CA GLY A 148 -17.79 -5.66 6.78
C GLY A 148 -16.56 -5.80 7.68
N LYS A 149 -16.79 -5.93 8.99
CA LYS A 149 -15.76 -6.17 10.02
C LYS A 149 -15.64 -7.65 10.31
N ALA A 150 -14.42 -8.19 10.29
CA ALA A 150 -14.16 -9.53 10.84
C ALA A 150 -14.35 -9.50 12.37
N SER A 151 -15.28 -10.30 12.89
CA SER A 151 -15.67 -10.26 14.31
C SER A 151 -15.33 -11.53 15.09
N LEU A 152 -15.13 -12.66 14.41
CA LEU A 152 -14.99 -13.97 15.06
C LEU A 152 -14.09 -14.91 14.27
N ILE A 153 -13.15 -15.55 14.97
CA ILE A 153 -12.42 -16.70 14.43
C ILE A 153 -13.24 -17.97 14.69
N TRP A 154 -14.05 -18.37 13.72
CA TRP A 154 -14.90 -19.56 13.86
C TRP A 154 -14.12 -20.88 13.72
N LEU A 155 -13.00 -20.87 12.99
CA LEU A 155 -12.15 -22.03 12.77
C LEU A 155 -10.69 -21.61 12.56
N SER A 156 -9.76 -22.39 13.12
CA SER A 156 -8.33 -22.24 12.88
C SER A 156 -7.66 -23.60 12.81
N ILE A 157 -7.04 -23.90 11.67
CA ILE A 157 -6.38 -25.18 11.37
C ILE A 157 -4.88 -24.94 11.15
N ASP A 158 -4.05 -25.80 11.72
CA ASP A 158 -2.64 -25.89 11.40
C ASP A 158 -2.43 -26.92 10.27
N PRO A 159 -2.03 -26.49 9.06
CA PRO A 159 -1.86 -27.40 7.94
C PRO A 159 -0.68 -28.37 8.14
N TYR A 160 0.25 -28.09 9.04
CA TYR A 160 1.46 -28.89 9.28
C TYR A 160 1.37 -29.79 10.53
N ALA A 161 0.33 -29.62 11.34
CA ALA A 161 0.11 -30.46 12.51
C ALA A 161 -0.44 -31.85 12.11
N ASN A 162 -0.10 -32.84 12.93
CA ASN A 162 -0.68 -34.18 12.85
C ASN A 162 -2.20 -34.14 13.12
N PHE A 163 -2.91 -35.18 12.67
CA PHE A 163 -4.38 -35.25 12.70
C PHE A 163 -5.01 -34.88 14.06
N TRP A 164 -4.36 -35.26 15.18
CA TRP A 164 -4.84 -35.00 16.54
C TRP A 164 -4.63 -33.57 17.05
N HIS A 165 -3.73 -32.79 16.45
CA HIS A 165 -3.41 -31.41 16.87
C HIS A 165 -3.67 -30.37 15.79
N ARG A 166 -4.48 -30.75 14.79
CA ARG A 166 -4.75 -29.89 13.64
C ARG A 166 -5.58 -28.65 13.98
N VAL A 167 -6.48 -28.75 14.96
CA VAL A 167 -7.34 -27.65 15.35
C VAL A 167 -6.65 -26.81 16.43
N ARG A 168 -6.53 -25.50 16.19
CA ARG A 168 -5.98 -24.55 17.16
C ARG A 168 -7.08 -24.06 18.10
N TRP A 169 -7.42 -24.90 19.07
CA TRP A 169 -8.53 -24.68 20.01
C TRP A 169 -8.49 -23.32 20.73
N GLY A 170 -7.30 -22.81 21.07
CA GLY A 170 -7.14 -21.50 21.73
C GLY A 170 -7.52 -20.28 20.88
N ARG A 171 -7.77 -20.46 19.58
CA ARG A 171 -8.26 -19.40 18.68
C ARG A 171 -9.73 -19.56 18.32
N LEU A 172 -10.34 -20.70 18.66
CA LEU A 172 -11.73 -20.99 18.31
C LEU A 172 -12.66 -20.07 19.11
N PHE A 173 -13.57 -19.40 18.41
CA PHE A 173 -14.51 -18.42 18.97
C PHE A 173 -13.85 -17.22 19.66
N HIS A 174 -12.59 -16.94 19.34
CA HIS A 174 -11.96 -15.72 19.79
C HIS A 174 -12.55 -14.54 19.00
N THR A 175 -12.99 -13.51 19.71
CA THR A 175 -13.46 -12.26 19.11
C THR A 175 -12.28 -11.47 18.56
N ILE A 176 -12.54 -10.68 17.53
CA ILE A 176 -11.56 -9.74 16.97
C ILE A 176 -12.05 -8.36 17.36
N ASP A 177 -11.36 -7.74 18.33
CA ASP A 177 -11.69 -6.41 18.84
C ASP A 177 -11.12 -5.32 17.93
#